data_AF-A0A964XBS1-F1
#
_entry.id   AF-A0A964XBS1-F1
#
_cell.length_a   1.000
_cell.length_b   1.000
_cell.length_c   1.000
_cell.angle_alpha   90.00
_cell.angle_beta   90.00
_cell.angle_gamma   90.00
#
_symmetry.space_group_name_H-M   'P 1'
#
loop_
_entity.id
_entity.type
_entity.pdbx_description
1 polymer ?
#
loop_
_entity_poly.entity_id
_entity_poly.type
_entity_poly.pdbx_seq_one_letter_code
_entity_poly.pdbx_strand_id
1 'polypeptide(L)'
;MSIAGVSLFLIFLILPLLLACGTLIIIALKGKPAWSAPLCGKCKYDLRGKDPEQTPTCPECGADLSGPRAVLYMRGKGRRWGLAAWGIVLLLAPVLGVAGSIGAAYFLNRSHIGPGNYAGASNTALINTHLPARIDEPWCWRELESRLAAGTLSAAESEAAVRQLIAHMKATKPGGWRTPFHWQKDFLKKAHKAGHFSDAVATDLCDAFYGPAPTWYPFDRYRTDRGPVSFDLVWKCTWDDHGGLPALLVWDVTAIEIDGKPIKLAKDQFIFDRWNGRIDGGLPAGEHEVVAKVTAAYIEKSKLIGLDRHELPPRSWPTSVKKWNTDVKGTLRVYEPDETLVALSNDPALNPEPYIKINRVAVQPYQGKTKIMIDYKLD
;
A
#
# COMPACT_ATOMS: atom_id res chain seq x y z
N MET A 1 13.95 -1.43 17.55
CA MET A 1 15.29 -0.88 17.86
C MET A 1 15.21 0.64 17.84
N SER A 2 15.57 1.31 18.93
CA SER A 2 15.62 2.78 18.94
C SER A 2 16.73 3.26 18.00
N ILE A 3 16.51 4.39 17.33
CA ILE A 3 17.50 5.05 16.47
C ILE A 3 18.83 5.26 17.23
N ALA A 4 18.74 5.53 18.53
CA ALA A 4 19.90 5.67 19.42
C ALA A 4 20.74 4.38 19.53
N GLY A 5 20.12 3.20 19.55
CA GLY A 5 20.84 1.92 19.65
C GLY A 5 21.64 1.58 18.39
N VAL A 6 21.12 1.93 17.21
CA VAL A 6 21.80 1.72 15.93
C VAL A 6 23.02 2.64 15.80
N SER A 7 22.87 3.90 16.20
CA SER A 7 23.97 4.88 16.16
C SER A 7 25.13 4.50 17.08
N LEU A 8 24.85 4.04 18.30
CA LEU A 8 25.91 3.65 19.23
C LEU A 8 26.70 2.45 18.71
N PHE A 9 26.01 1.45 18.19
CA PHE A 9 26.63 0.23 17.65
C PHE A 9 27.55 0.54 16.46
N LEU A 10 27.12 1.42 15.55
CA LEU A 10 27.94 1.84 14.41
C LEU A 10 29.20 2.60 14.85
N ILE A 11 29.10 3.45 15.86
CA ILE A 11 30.27 4.17 16.41
C ILE A 11 31.28 3.18 16.99
N PHE A 12 30.82 2.20 17.78
CA PHE A 12 31.70 1.18 18.37
C PHE A 12 32.38 0.28 17.32
N LEU A 13 31.78 0.10 16.14
CA LEU A 13 32.35 -0.73 15.08
C LEU A 13 33.28 0.08 14.16
N ILE A 14 32.93 1.32 13.81
CA ILE A 14 33.68 2.15 12.86
C ILE A 14 34.91 2.79 13.51
N LEU A 15 34.80 3.25 14.76
CA LEU A 15 35.91 3.94 15.44
C LEU A 15 37.18 3.08 15.57
N PRO A 16 37.15 1.82 16.06
CA PRO A 16 38.35 1.00 16.14
C PRO A 16 38.92 0.67 14.75
N LEU A 17 38.07 0.51 13.75
CA LEU A 17 38.49 0.28 12.37
C LEU A 17 39.26 1.48 11.81
N LEU A 18 38.76 2.70 12.02
CA LEU A 18 39.43 3.94 11.62
C LEU A 18 40.78 4.11 12.33
N LEU A 19 40.83 3.80 13.63
CA LEU A 19 42.07 3.84 14.41
C LEU A 19 43.08 2.80 13.92
N ALA A 20 42.64 1.57 13.62
CA ALA A 20 43.49 0.52 13.06
C ALA A 20 44.03 0.89 11.66
N CYS A 21 43.19 1.43 10.78
CA CYS A 21 43.62 1.88 9.45
C CYS A 21 44.60 3.05 9.55
N GLY A 22 44.29 4.05 10.39
CA GLY A 22 45.14 5.21 10.61
C GLY A 22 46.50 4.83 11.18
N THR A 23 46.55 3.94 12.16
CA THR A 23 47.81 3.45 12.73
C THR A 23 48.65 2.68 11.71
N LEU A 24 48.05 1.82 10.87
CA LEU A 24 48.75 1.13 9.78
C LEU A 24 49.35 2.10 8.76
N ILE A 25 48.59 3.13 8.35
CA ILE A 25 49.07 4.17 7.43
C ILE A 25 50.23 4.96 8.06
N ILE A 26 50.10 5.37 9.32
CA ILE A 26 51.15 6.10 10.04
C ILE A 26 52.42 5.24 10.17
N ILE A 27 52.31 3.94 10.48
CA ILE A 27 53.45 3.02 10.54
C ILE A 27 54.11 2.86 9.16
N ALA A 28 53.30 2.76 8.10
CA ALA A 28 53.79 2.66 6.73
C ALA A 28 54.56 3.92 6.29
N LEU A 29 54.07 5.10 6.66
CA LEU A 29 54.67 6.40 6.33
C LEU A 29 55.90 6.73 7.20
N LYS A 30 55.89 6.37 8.48
CA LYS A 30 57.02 6.61 9.40
C LYS A 30 58.26 5.83 8.98
N GLY A 31 58.07 4.68 8.30
CA GLY A 31 59.12 3.77 7.86
C GLY A 31 59.88 3.14 9.03
N LYS A 32 60.50 1.98 8.83
CA LYS A 32 61.50 1.47 9.78
C LYS A 32 62.88 1.86 9.25
N PRO A 33 63.79 2.40 10.08
CA PRO A 33 65.19 2.52 9.68
C PRO A 33 65.68 1.12 9.33
N ALA A 34 66.11 0.93 8.09
CA ALA A 34 66.74 -0.30 7.67
C ALA A 34 68.22 -0.17 7.99
N TRP A 35 68.73 -1.11 8.78
CA TRP A 35 70.18 -1.25 8.96
C TRP A 35 70.79 -1.45 7.58
N SER A 36 71.65 -0.52 7.19
CA SER A 36 72.46 -0.68 6.01
C SER A 36 73.86 -1.11 6.41
N ALA A 37 74.57 -1.66 5.43
CA ALA A 37 76.01 -1.69 5.47
C ALA A 37 76.59 -0.33 5.93
N PRO A 38 77.75 -0.32 6.63
CA PRO A 38 78.42 0.93 6.99
C PRO A 38 78.77 1.70 5.72
N LEU A 39 78.25 2.92 5.57
CA LEU A 39 78.55 3.79 4.43
C LEU A 39 79.36 5.00 4.89
N CYS A 40 80.28 5.49 4.06
CA CYS A 40 80.99 6.75 4.35
C CYS A 40 80.00 7.92 4.44
N GLY A 41 80.13 8.75 5.49
CA GLY A 41 79.29 9.92 5.74
C GLY A 41 79.29 10.94 4.60
N LYS A 42 80.46 11.13 3.96
CA LYS A 42 80.69 12.08 2.87
C LYS A 42 80.24 11.54 1.51
N CYS A 43 80.85 10.46 1.01
CA CYS A 43 80.60 9.96 -0.36
C CYS A 43 79.62 8.77 -0.46
N LYS A 44 79.14 8.22 0.67
CA LYS A 44 78.27 7.02 0.73
C LYS A 44 78.90 5.72 0.21
N TYR A 45 80.22 5.66 0.07
CA TYR A 45 80.93 4.41 -0.28
C TYR A 45 80.70 3.32 0.77
N ASP A 46 80.55 2.07 0.32
CA ASP A 46 80.29 0.91 1.18
C ASP A 46 81.57 0.42 1.85
N LEU A 47 81.60 0.47 3.18
CA LEU A 47 82.76 0.14 4.01
C LEU A 47 82.72 -1.34 4.48
N ARG A 48 81.86 -2.19 3.92
CA ARG A 48 81.84 -3.63 4.24
C ARG A 48 83.21 -4.27 3.97
N GLY A 49 83.72 -5.00 4.96
CA GLY A 49 85.01 -5.69 4.87
C GLY A 49 86.22 -4.77 5.08
N LYS A 50 86.02 -3.51 5.49
CA LYS A 50 87.10 -2.62 5.92
C LYS A 50 87.05 -2.47 7.43
N ASP A 51 88.16 -2.81 8.08
CA ASP A 51 88.32 -2.63 9.51
C ASP A 51 88.57 -1.14 9.80
N PRO A 52 87.70 -0.46 10.58
CA PRO A 52 87.87 0.95 10.92
C PRO A 52 89.20 1.24 11.63
N GLU A 53 89.76 0.27 12.35
CA GLU A 53 91.04 0.43 13.05
C GLU A 53 92.23 0.43 12.09
N GLN A 54 92.11 -0.28 10.97
CA GLN A 54 93.19 -0.39 9.97
C GLN A 54 93.07 0.65 8.85
N THR A 55 91.89 1.21 8.63
CA THR A 55 91.61 2.12 7.51
C THR A 55 90.97 3.42 8.02
N PRO A 56 91.76 4.36 8.58
CA PRO A 56 91.23 5.58 9.19
C PRO A 56 90.67 6.57 8.17
N THR A 57 90.90 6.39 6.87
CA THR A 57 90.37 7.25 5.80
C THR A 57 89.53 6.47 4.80
N CYS A 58 88.51 7.11 4.25
CA CYS A 58 87.67 6.53 3.22
C CYS A 58 88.49 6.32 1.93
N PRO A 59 88.51 5.11 1.35
CA PRO A 59 89.34 4.81 0.18
C PRO A 59 88.93 5.58 -1.09
N GLU A 60 87.68 6.06 -1.17
CA GLU A 60 87.21 6.82 -2.34
C GLU A 60 87.39 8.33 -2.20
N CYS A 61 86.99 8.91 -1.06
CA CYS A 61 86.92 10.37 -0.92
C CYS A 61 87.94 10.96 0.06
N GLY A 62 88.79 10.11 0.64
CA GLY A 62 89.81 10.49 1.62
C GLY A 62 89.28 11.02 2.95
N ALA A 63 87.96 10.98 3.20
CA ALA A 63 87.39 11.50 4.45
C ALA A 63 87.83 10.66 5.65
N ASP A 64 88.21 11.33 6.74
CA ASP A 64 88.54 10.68 8.02
C ASP A 64 87.30 9.94 8.58
N LEU A 65 87.46 8.64 8.84
CA LEU A 65 86.44 7.73 9.34
C LEU A 65 86.38 7.66 10.87
N SER A 66 87.34 8.27 11.57
CA SER A 66 87.39 8.28 13.05
C SER A 66 86.43 9.29 13.69
N GLY A 67 85.94 10.26 12.91
CA GLY A 67 85.07 11.32 13.40
C GLY A 67 83.63 10.89 13.70
N PRO A 68 82.95 11.57 14.65
CA PRO A 68 81.53 11.31 14.91
C PRO A 68 80.70 11.56 13.64
N ARG A 69 79.85 10.59 13.27
CA ARG A 69 79.03 10.55 12.02
C ARG A 69 79.81 10.30 10.71
N ALA A 70 81.10 9.94 10.78
CA ALA A 70 81.87 9.60 9.58
C ALA A 70 81.42 8.27 8.92
N VAL A 71 80.74 7.40 9.68
CA VAL A 71 80.08 6.19 9.19
C VAL A 71 78.57 6.28 9.42
N LEU A 72 77.80 6.06 8.36
CA LEU A 72 76.34 6.01 8.37
C LEU A 72 75.86 4.57 8.30
N TYR A 73 75.18 4.13 9.35
CA TYR A 73 74.61 2.77 9.47
C TYR A 73 73.13 2.69 9.04
N MET A 74 72.54 3.80 8.62
CA MET A 74 71.12 3.88 8.28
C MET A 74 70.95 4.40 6.86
N ARG A 75 70.38 3.56 5.98
CA ARG A 75 69.84 4.00 4.69
C ARG A 75 68.48 4.65 4.91
N GLY A 76 68.09 5.55 4.01
CA GLY A 76 66.81 6.27 4.06
C GLY A 76 65.63 5.32 4.35
N LYS A 77 64.65 5.81 5.11
CA LYS A 77 63.49 5.04 5.57
C LYS A 77 62.78 4.38 4.38
N GLY A 78 62.87 3.05 4.30
CA GLY A 78 62.11 2.28 3.32
C GLY A 78 60.62 2.42 3.61
N ARG A 79 59.89 3.14 2.75
CA ARG A 79 58.43 3.26 2.86
C ARG A 79 57.80 1.91 2.53
N ARG A 80 56.95 1.42 3.43
CA ARG A 80 56.25 0.13 3.25
C ARG A 80 54.96 0.36 2.49
N TRP A 81 55.05 0.66 1.20
CA TRP A 81 53.89 0.98 0.36
C TRP A 81 52.78 -0.09 0.40
N GLY A 82 53.15 -1.37 0.55
CA GLY A 82 52.17 -2.45 0.72
C GLY A 82 51.28 -2.29 1.96
N LEU A 83 51.83 -1.85 3.10
CA LEU A 83 51.02 -1.59 4.31
C LEU A 83 50.11 -0.38 4.15
N ALA A 84 50.56 0.66 3.45
CA ALA A 84 49.74 1.83 3.15
C ALA A 84 48.57 1.45 2.23
N ALA A 85 48.82 0.63 1.20
CA ALA A 85 47.78 0.14 0.30
C ALA A 85 46.71 -0.68 1.05
N TRP A 86 47.12 -1.59 1.93
CA TRP A 86 46.19 -2.36 2.76
C TRP A 86 45.37 -1.48 3.71
N GLY A 87 45.99 -0.47 4.32
CA GLY A 87 45.28 0.50 5.16
C GLY A 87 44.20 1.26 4.39
N ILE A 88 44.47 1.63 3.13
CA ILE A 88 43.48 2.30 2.25
C ILE A 88 42.36 1.35 1.84
N VAL A 89 42.68 0.10 1.45
CA VAL A 89 41.67 -0.90 1.07
C VAL A 89 40.72 -1.18 2.23
N LEU A 90 41.24 -1.37 3.45
CA LEU A 90 40.41 -1.59 4.64
C LEU A 90 39.56 -0.37 5.00
N LEU A 91 40.07 0.85 4.75
CA LEU A 91 39.33 2.08 4.95
C LEU A 91 38.16 2.23 3.95
N LEU A 92 38.36 1.82 2.70
CA LEU A 92 37.35 1.93 1.64
C LEU A 92 36.36 0.76 1.60
N ALA A 93 36.73 -0.42 2.09
CA ALA A 93 35.89 -1.61 2.12
C ALA A 93 34.47 -1.39 2.71
N PRO A 94 34.28 -0.71 3.85
CA PRO A 94 32.92 -0.45 4.36
C PRO A 94 32.13 0.51 3.47
N VAL A 95 32.77 1.50 2.85
CA VAL A 95 32.10 2.43 1.93
C VAL A 95 31.64 1.70 0.67
N LEU A 96 32.50 0.85 0.10
CA LEU A 96 32.18 0.03 -1.05
C LEU A 96 31.13 -1.06 -0.71
N GLY A 97 31.17 -1.62 0.50
CA GLY A 97 30.19 -2.58 0.99
C GLY A 97 28.81 -1.96 1.23
N VAL A 98 28.75 -0.74 1.76
CA VAL A 98 27.47 -0.01 1.93
C VAL A 98 26.94 0.45 0.57
N ALA A 99 27.76 1.05 -0.28
CA ALA A 99 27.34 1.46 -1.63
C ALA A 99 26.89 0.25 -2.47
N GLY A 100 27.64 -0.86 -2.40
CA GLY A 100 27.31 -2.11 -3.06
C GLY A 100 26.05 -2.76 -2.50
N SER A 101 25.83 -2.74 -1.18
CA SER A 101 24.60 -3.28 -0.59
C SER A 101 23.38 -2.40 -0.86
N ILE A 102 23.51 -1.08 -0.92
CA ILE A 102 22.43 -0.18 -1.36
C ILE A 102 22.12 -0.40 -2.84
N GLY A 103 23.13 -0.51 -3.70
CA GLY A 103 22.95 -0.79 -5.13
C GLY A 103 22.33 -2.16 -5.37
N ALA A 104 22.81 -3.19 -4.68
CA ALA A 104 22.26 -4.53 -4.74
C ALA A 104 20.85 -4.57 -4.15
N ALA A 105 20.57 -3.90 -3.02
CA ALA A 105 19.23 -3.81 -2.47
C ALA A 105 18.29 -3.06 -3.42
N TYR A 106 18.73 -1.99 -4.09
CA TYR A 106 17.92 -1.29 -5.07
C TYR A 106 17.63 -2.16 -6.30
N PHE A 107 18.64 -2.88 -6.80
CA PHE A 107 18.52 -3.79 -7.93
C PHE A 107 17.68 -5.03 -7.61
N LEU A 108 17.91 -5.66 -6.47
CA LEU A 108 17.15 -6.81 -5.98
C LEU A 108 15.74 -6.41 -5.62
N ASN A 109 15.52 -5.26 -4.96
CA ASN A 109 14.18 -4.76 -4.69
C ASN A 109 13.42 -4.48 -6.01
N ARG A 110 14.09 -3.99 -7.06
CA ARG A 110 13.51 -3.85 -8.40
C ARG A 110 13.26 -5.20 -9.10
N SER A 111 14.10 -6.20 -8.87
CA SER A 111 13.97 -7.55 -9.42
C SER A 111 12.98 -8.44 -8.65
N HIS A 112 12.66 -8.08 -7.40
CA HIS A 112 11.75 -8.78 -6.50
C HIS A 112 10.40 -8.09 -6.32
N ILE A 113 10.01 -7.16 -7.21
CA ILE A 113 8.64 -6.63 -7.24
C ILE A 113 7.71 -7.70 -7.86
N GLY A 114 7.57 -8.83 -7.17
CA GLY A 114 6.49 -9.79 -7.33
C GLY A 114 6.77 -11.03 -8.20
N PRO A 115 5.95 -12.07 -8.04
CA PRO A 115 5.98 -13.28 -8.86
C PRO A 115 5.49 -12.93 -10.28
N GLY A 116 6.38 -12.43 -11.14
CA GLY A 116 6.01 -12.09 -12.52
C GLY A 116 7.03 -11.31 -13.35
N ASN A 117 8.13 -10.82 -12.77
CA ASN A 117 9.15 -10.01 -13.46
C ASN A 117 8.54 -8.86 -14.30
N TYR A 118 7.62 -8.09 -13.68
CA TYR A 118 6.90 -7.01 -14.37
C TYR A 118 7.83 -5.89 -14.87
N ALA A 119 8.97 -5.69 -14.22
CA ALA A 119 9.96 -4.68 -14.60
C ALA A 119 10.47 -4.87 -16.05
N GLY A 120 10.51 -6.11 -16.54
CA GLY A 120 10.90 -6.42 -17.93
C GLY A 120 9.75 -6.31 -18.94
N ALA A 121 8.49 -6.28 -18.50
CA ALA A 121 7.34 -6.22 -19.39
C ALA A 121 7.19 -4.81 -20.00
N SER A 122 6.79 -4.70 -21.26
CA SER A 122 6.39 -3.42 -21.84
C SER A 122 5.13 -2.87 -21.15
N ASN A 123 4.88 -1.56 -21.22
CA ASN A 123 3.66 -0.96 -20.65
C ASN A 123 2.40 -1.64 -21.20
N THR A 124 2.36 -1.88 -22.51
CA THR A 124 1.26 -2.57 -23.19
C THR A 124 1.05 -3.98 -22.64
N ALA A 125 2.11 -4.79 -22.46
CA ALA A 125 1.99 -6.14 -21.91
C ALA A 125 1.55 -6.10 -20.44
N LEU A 126 2.10 -5.16 -19.65
CA LEU A 126 1.71 -4.97 -18.25
C LEU A 126 0.21 -4.66 -18.13
N ILE A 127 -0.32 -3.76 -18.97
CA ILE A 127 -1.71 -3.30 -18.91
C ILE A 127 -2.68 -4.31 -19.54
N ASN A 128 -2.36 -4.88 -20.70
CA ASN A 128 -3.32 -5.69 -21.45
C ASN A 128 -3.24 -7.18 -21.15
N THR A 129 -2.13 -7.66 -20.58
CA THR A 129 -1.93 -9.09 -20.31
C THR A 129 -1.83 -9.37 -18.82
N HIS A 130 -0.96 -8.66 -18.10
CA HIS A 130 -0.70 -8.97 -16.70
C HIS A 130 -1.76 -8.39 -15.75
N LEU A 131 -2.16 -7.14 -15.95
CA LEU A 131 -3.12 -6.46 -15.09
C LEU A 131 -4.49 -7.15 -15.02
N PRO A 132 -5.14 -7.56 -16.14
CA PRO A 132 -6.48 -8.14 -16.07
C PRO A 132 -6.50 -9.49 -15.36
N ALA A 133 -5.41 -10.27 -15.47
CA ALA A 133 -5.27 -11.57 -14.82
C ALA A 133 -5.00 -11.48 -13.31
N ARG A 134 -4.53 -10.32 -12.82
CA ARG A 134 -3.97 -10.15 -11.47
C ARG A 134 -4.36 -8.82 -10.86
N ILE A 135 -5.60 -8.41 -11.09
CA ILE A 135 -6.05 -7.06 -10.76
C ILE A 135 -6.12 -6.81 -9.25
N ASP A 136 -6.25 -7.87 -8.47
CA ASP A 136 -6.26 -7.84 -7.00
C ASP A 136 -4.87 -8.07 -6.38
N GLU A 137 -3.82 -8.23 -7.20
CA GLU A 137 -2.45 -8.36 -6.73
C GLU A 137 -1.73 -7.01 -6.63
N PRO A 138 -0.89 -6.80 -5.60
CA PRO A 138 -0.20 -5.52 -5.37
C PRO A 138 0.89 -5.19 -6.40
N TRP A 139 1.37 -6.17 -7.15
CA TRP A 139 2.63 -6.05 -7.89
C TRP A 139 2.46 -5.29 -9.21
N CYS A 140 1.40 -5.59 -9.99
CA CYS A 140 1.10 -4.87 -11.22
C CYS A 140 0.84 -3.38 -10.96
N TRP A 141 0.07 -3.07 -9.90
CA TRP A 141 -0.25 -1.70 -9.53
C TRP A 141 0.96 -0.90 -9.05
N ARG A 142 1.83 -1.51 -8.23
CA ARG A 142 3.09 -0.86 -7.81
C ARG A 142 4.03 -0.60 -8.99
N GLU A 143 4.10 -1.51 -9.96
CA GLU A 143 4.89 -1.29 -11.17
C GLU A 143 4.31 -0.14 -12.00
N LEU A 144 2.99 -0.10 -12.22
CA LEU A 144 2.32 1.01 -12.91
C LEU A 144 2.56 2.35 -12.20
N GLU A 145 2.47 2.38 -10.87
CA GLU A 145 2.75 3.55 -10.05
C GLU A 145 4.22 3.99 -10.17
N SER A 146 5.16 3.04 -10.16
CA SER A 146 6.59 3.32 -10.35
C SER A 146 6.86 3.94 -11.72
N ARG A 147 6.26 3.40 -12.79
CA ARG A 147 6.40 3.93 -14.15
C ARG A 147 5.79 5.30 -14.33
N LEU A 148 4.65 5.54 -13.68
CA LEU A 148 4.01 6.85 -13.60
C LEU A 148 4.94 7.86 -12.92
N ALA A 149 5.50 7.52 -11.76
CA ALA A 149 6.42 8.39 -11.02
C ALA A 149 7.73 8.67 -11.80
N ALA A 150 8.20 7.71 -12.60
CA ALA A 150 9.36 7.87 -13.46
C ALA A 150 9.07 8.61 -14.78
N GLY A 151 7.82 8.98 -15.06
CA GLY A 151 7.42 9.63 -16.32
C GLY A 151 7.47 8.70 -17.54
N THR A 152 7.56 7.38 -17.32
CA THR A 152 7.64 6.36 -18.38
C THR A 152 6.28 5.76 -18.76
N LEU A 153 5.22 6.17 -18.07
CA LEU A 153 3.84 5.79 -18.37
C LEU A 153 3.11 7.01 -18.95
N SER A 154 2.61 6.90 -20.18
CA SER A 154 1.85 7.96 -20.84
C SER A 154 0.45 8.11 -20.25
N ALA A 155 -0.24 9.22 -20.56
CA ALA A 155 -1.63 9.42 -20.20
C ALA A 155 -2.53 8.34 -20.81
N ALA A 156 -2.39 8.03 -22.10
CA ALA A 156 -3.19 6.99 -22.77
C ALA A 156 -3.03 5.60 -22.13
N GLU A 157 -1.82 5.24 -21.72
CA GLU A 157 -1.55 3.98 -21.03
C GLU A 157 -2.11 3.96 -19.60
N SER A 158 -1.99 5.09 -18.88
CA SER A 158 -2.56 5.23 -17.55
C SER A 158 -4.09 5.09 -17.59
N GLU A 159 -4.74 5.76 -18.56
CA GLU A 159 -6.18 5.64 -18.80
C GLU A 159 -6.56 4.20 -19.16
N ALA A 160 -5.80 3.53 -20.02
CA ALA A 160 -6.03 2.12 -20.36
C ALA A 160 -5.99 1.21 -19.13
N ALA A 161 -5.03 1.42 -18.21
CA ALA A 161 -4.97 0.66 -16.95
C ALA A 161 -6.22 0.88 -16.08
N VAL A 162 -6.72 2.12 -15.98
CA VAL A 162 -7.97 2.43 -15.26
C VAL A 162 -9.17 1.76 -15.94
N ARG A 163 -9.22 1.75 -17.28
CA ARG A 163 -10.28 1.06 -18.03
C ARG A 163 -10.29 -0.45 -17.82
N GLN A 164 -9.12 -1.10 -17.65
CA GLN A 164 -9.06 -2.51 -17.27
C GLN A 164 -9.67 -2.75 -15.89
N LEU A 165 -9.42 -1.85 -14.93
CA LEU A 165 -10.07 -1.91 -13.61
C LEU A 165 -11.58 -1.72 -13.71
N ILE A 166 -12.05 -0.72 -14.44
CA ILE A 166 -13.48 -0.49 -14.69
C ILE A 166 -14.15 -1.74 -15.29
N ALA A 167 -13.53 -2.31 -16.33
CA ALA A 167 -14.07 -3.49 -17.01
C ALA A 167 -14.16 -4.69 -16.05
N HIS A 168 -13.11 -4.94 -15.27
CA HIS A 168 -13.12 -6.00 -14.27
C HIS A 168 -14.20 -5.78 -13.20
N MET A 169 -14.33 -4.56 -12.67
CA MET A 169 -15.33 -4.24 -11.66
C MET A 169 -16.75 -4.48 -12.17
N LYS A 170 -17.05 -4.01 -13.39
CA LYS A 170 -18.36 -4.23 -14.03
C LYS A 170 -18.62 -5.71 -14.29
N ALA A 171 -17.60 -6.48 -14.66
CA ALA A 171 -17.74 -7.90 -14.96
C ALA A 171 -18.00 -8.76 -13.72
N THR A 172 -17.31 -8.51 -12.61
CA THR A 172 -17.40 -9.37 -11.42
C THR A 172 -18.34 -8.83 -10.33
N LYS A 173 -18.63 -7.52 -10.34
CA LYS A 173 -19.50 -6.83 -9.37
C LYS A 173 -20.38 -5.77 -10.07
N PRO A 174 -21.33 -6.17 -10.94
CA PRO A 174 -22.17 -5.23 -11.70
C PRO A 174 -23.04 -4.30 -10.82
N GLY A 175 -23.32 -4.70 -9.57
CA GLY A 175 -24.03 -3.88 -8.58
C GLY A 175 -23.14 -2.93 -7.76
N GLY A 176 -21.88 -2.75 -8.14
CA GLY A 176 -20.89 -1.92 -7.45
C GLY A 176 -19.80 -2.72 -6.75
N TRP A 177 -18.57 -2.22 -6.85
CA TRP A 177 -17.37 -2.73 -6.21
C TRP A 177 -17.27 -2.30 -4.74
N ARG A 178 -17.62 -3.21 -3.83
CA ARG A 178 -17.72 -2.92 -2.38
C ARG A 178 -16.44 -3.24 -1.60
N THR A 179 -15.32 -3.49 -2.27
CA THR A 179 -14.03 -3.78 -1.62
C THR A 179 -13.08 -2.58 -1.71
N PRO A 180 -12.15 -2.43 -0.76
CA PRO A 180 -11.20 -1.33 -0.78
C PRO A 180 -10.28 -1.43 -1.99
N PHE A 181 -9.87 -0.29 -2.55
CA PHE A 181 -8.76 -0.23 -3.49
C PHE A 181 -7.42 -0.36 -2.76
N HIS A 182 -7.15 -1.54 -2.19
CA HIS A 182 -5.96 -1.79 -1.37
C HIS A 182 -4.65 -1.45 -2.08
N TRP A 183 -4.58 -1.71 -3.39
CA TRP A 183 -3.37 -1.57 -4.18
C TRP A 183 -3.46 -0.50 -5.26
N GLN A 184 -4.69 -0.18 -5.69
CA GLN A 184 -4.96 0.70 -6.82
C GLN A 184 -4.98 2.17 -6.41
N LYS A 185 -5.29 2.45 -5.14
CA LYS A 185 -5.52 3.80 -4.60
C LYS A 185 -4.44 4.81 -4.97
N ASP A 186 -3.18 4.48 -4.72
CA ASP A 186 -2.09 5.45 -4.89
C ASP A 186 -1.82 5.73 -6.38
N PHE A 187 -1.91 4.70 -7.22
CA PHE A 187 -1.88 4.85 -8.67
C PHE A 187 -3.03 5.75 -9.17
N LEU A 188 -4.28 5.45 -8.80
CA LEU A 188 -5.46 6.21 -9.21
C LEU A 188 -5.35 7.68 -8.81
N LYS A 189 -4.97 7.95 -7.56
CA LYS A 189 -4.81 9.30 -7.03
C LYS A 189 -3.72 10.08 -7.78
N LYS A 190 -2.56 9.45 -8.02
CA LYS A 190 -1.43 10.09 -8.72
C LYS A 190 -1.75 10.32 -10.19
N ALA A 191 -2.33 9.33 -10.88
CA ALA A 191 -2.70 9.43 -12.28
C ALA A 191 -3.78 10.50 -12.50
N HIS A 192 -4.81 10.54 -11.66
CA HIS A 192 -5.84 11.60 -11.74
C HIS A 192 -5.25 12.99 -11.53
N LYS A 193 -4.43 13.15 -10.48
CA LYS A 193 -3.77 14.43 -10.17
C LYS A 193 -2.84 14.89 -11.32
N ALA A 194 -2.23 13.96 -12.03
CA ALA A 194 -1.39 14.25 -13.19
C ALA A 194 -2.19 14.52 -14.48
N GLY A 195 -3.52 14.38 -14.47
CA GLY A 195 -4.36 14.51 -15.67
C GLY A 195 -4.18 13.35 -16.66
N HIS A 196 -3.75 12.18 -16.17
CA HIS A 196 -3.44 11.02 -17.00
C HIS A 196 -4.68 10.19 -17.40
N PHE A 197 -5.88 10.57 -16.96
CA PHE A 197 -7.13 10.09 -17.51
C PHE A 197 -8.20 11.18 -17.38
N SER A 198 -9.17 11.17 -18.29
CA SER A 198 -10.21 12.19 -18.37
C SER A 198 -11.24 12.14 -17.23
N ASP A 199 -11.94 13.24 -16.99
CA ASP A 199 -13.08 13.31 -16.04
C ASP A 199 -14.21 12.33 -16.42
N ALA A 200 -14.35 12.01 -17.70
CA ALA A 200 -15.26 10.98 -18.17
C ALA A 200 -14.86 9.59 -17.64
N VAL A 201 -13.57 9.24 -17.68
CA VAL A 201 -13.06 7.98 -17.12
C VAL A 201 -13.12 7.95 -15.60
N ALA A 202 -12.85 9.09 -14.95
CA ALA A 202 -13.10 9.27 -13.52
C ALA A 202 -14.56 8.95 -13.15
N THR A 203 -15.51 9.44 -13.95
CA THR A 203 -16.94 9.19 -13.77
C THR A 203 -17.29 7.72 -14.01
N ASP A 204 -16.75 7.10 -15.07
CA ASP A 204 -16.93 5.67 -15.35
C ASP A 204 -16.37 4.78 -14.22
N LEU A 205 -15.28 5.21 -13.59
CA LEU A 205 -14.68 4.55 -12.43
C LEU A 205 -15.61 4.63 -11.21
N CYS A 206 -16.18 5.80 -10.95
CA CYS A 206 -17.20 5.96 -9.91
C CYS A 206 -18.43 5.10 -10.20
N ASP A 207 -18.93 5.07 -11.44
CA ASP A 207 -20.08 4.25 -11.83
C ASP A 207 -19.82 2.75 -11.59
N ALA A 208 -18.63 2.27 -11.96
CA ALA A 208 -18.24 0.88 -11.74
C ALA A 208 -18.03 0.55 -10.25
N PHE A 209 -17.56 1.52 -9.46
CA PHE A 209 -17.34 1.33 -8.03
C PHE A 209 -18.62 1.37 -7.21
N TYR A 210 -19.47 2.38 -7.40
CA TYR A 210 -20.70 2.55 -6.64
C TYR A 210 -21.87 1.72 -7.17
N GLY A 211 -21.84 1.37 -8.46
CA GLY A 211 -22.97 0.74 -9.14
C GLY A 211 -24.07 1.76 -9.51
N PRO A 212 -25.07 1.32 -10.30
CA PRO A 212 -26.05 2.22 -10.91
C PRO A 212 -27.11 2.76 -9.93
N ALA A 213 -27.41 2.03 -8.85
CA ALA A 213 -28.49 2.33 -7.93
C ALA A 213 -28.24 1.71 -6.54
N PRO A 214 -28.85 2.24 -5.46
CA PRO A 214 -28.87 1.55 -4.18
C PRO A 214 -29.71 0.28 -4.26
N THR A 215 -29.53 -0.59 -3.28
CA THR A 215 -30.29 -1.82 -3.14
C THR A 215 -31.05 -1.80 -1.82
N TRP A 216 -32.30 -2.26 -1.84
CA TRP A 216 -33.03 -2.58 -0.62
C TRP A 216 -32.26 -3.59 0.22
N TYR A 217 -32.13 -3.35 1.52
CA TYR A 217 -31.84 -4.42 2.46
C TYR A 217 -33.02 -5.40 2.43
N PRO A 218 -32.80 -6.72 2.55
CA PRO A 218 -33.90 -7.67 2.59
C PRO A 218 -34.95 -7.23 3.59
N PHE A 219 -36.19 -7.08 3.14
CA PHE A 219 -37.27 -6.66 4.03
C PHE A 219 -37.46 -7.72 5.11
N ASP A 220 -37.49 -7.27 6.36
CA ASP A 220 -37.84 -8.15 7.47
C ASP A 220 -39.26 -8.70 7.28
N ARG A 221 -39.50 -9.90 7.80
CA ARG A 221 -40.87 -10.44 7.86
C ARG A 221 -41.75 -9.50 8.67
N TYR A 222 -42.79 -8.98 8.04
CA TYR A 222 -43.66 -7.98 8.65
C TYR A 222 -45.06 -8.53 8.93
N ARG A 223 -45.63 -8.25 10.10
CA ARG A 223 -47.01 -8.64 10.43
C ARG A 223 -47.86 -7.40 10.59
N THR A 224 -49.15 -7.50 10.28
CA THR A 224 -50.09 -6.37 10.39
C THR A 224 -50.16 -5.79 11.82
N ASP A 225 -49.88 -6.59 12.86
CA ASP A 225 -49.88 -6.20 14.28
C ASP A 225 -48.52 -5.70 14.82
N ARG A 226 -47.44 -5.77 14.02
CA ARG A 226 -46.06 -5.54 14.49
C ARG A 226 -45.73 -4.06 14.73
N GLY A 227 -46.60 -3.13 14.32
CA GLY A 227 -46.49 -1.71 14.61
C GLY A 227 -45.97 -0.87 13.44
N PRO A 228 -44.85 -0.14 13.57
CA PRO A 228 -44.24 0.67 12.49
C PRO A 228 -43.42 -0.18 11.50
N VAL A 229 -43.39 0.21 10.22
CA VAL A 229 -42.59 -0.46 9.17
C VAL A 229 -41.28 0.30 8.98
N SER A 230 -40.16 -0.41 8.91
CA SER A 230 -38.83 0.16 8.65
C SER A 230 -38.30 -0.28 7.29
N PHE A 231 -37.55 0.62 6.67
CA PHE A 231 -37.08 0.56 5.30
C PHE A 231 -35.58 0.87 5.31
N ASP A 232 -34.77 -0.03 4.76
CA ASP A 232 -33.33 0.15 4.69
C ASP A 232 -32.87 0.15 3.23
N LEU A 233 -32.32 1.25 2.76
CA LEU A 233 -31.60 1.30 1.48
C LEU A 233 -30.10 1.37 1.74
N VAL A 234 -29.35 0.64 0.90
CA VAL A 234 -27.90 0.58 1.01
C VAL A 234 -27.28 0.88 -0.35
N TRP A 235 -26.54 1.98 -0.45
CA TRP A 235 -25.70 2.32 -1.60
C TRP A 235 -24.23 2.16 -1.24
N LYS A 236 -23.88 0.92 -0.91
CA LYS A 236 -22.63 0.59 -0.20
C LYS A 236 -21.38 0.94 -0.99
N CYS A 237 -20.48 1.69 -0.36
CA CYS A 237 -19.10 1.24 -0.12
C CYS A 237 -18.51 2.05 1.05
N THR A 238 -18.33 1.43 2.22
CA THR A 238 -17.70 2.05 3.40
C THR A 238 -16.25 2.48 3.17
N TRP A 239 -15.68 2.11 2.03
CA TRP A 239 -14.28 2.32 1.68
C TRP A 239 -14.07 3.44 0.66
N ASP A 240 -15.11 4.19 0.31
CA ASP A 240 -15.01 5.23 -0.71
C ASP A 240 -13.97 6.30 -0.37
N ASP A 241 -13.89 6.69 0.90
CA ASP A 241 -12.84 7.58 1.42
C ASP A 241 -11.42 7.00 1.31
N HIS A 242 -11.32 5.68 1.18
CA HIS A 242 -10.07 4.95 1.05
C HIS A 242 -9.75 4.56 -0.40
N GLY A 243 -10.67 4.78 -1.35
CA GLY A 243 -10.50 4.34 -2.74
C GLY A 243 -9.52 5.18 -3.57
N GLY A 244 -9.29 6.44 -3.20
CA GLY A 244 -8.57 7.36 -4.10
C GLY A 244 -9.41 7.75 -5.32
N LEU A 245 -10.74 7.60 -5.21
CA LEU A 245 -11.70 8.09 -6.20
C LEU A 245 -11.65 9.62 -6.28
N PRO A 246 -11.83 10.19 -7.48
CA PRO A 246 -11.78 11.64 -7.69
C PRO A 246 -13.03 12.36 -7.16
N ALA A 247 -14.17 11.66 -7.11
CA ALA A 247 -15.43 12.15 -6.58
C ALA A 247 -16.06 11.12 -5.63
N LEU A 248 -16.85 11.61 -4.68
CA LEU A 248 -17.61 10.81 -3.73
C LEU A 248 -19.08 10.79 -4.13
N LEU A 249 -19.73 9.66 -3.89
CA LEU A 249 -21.18 9.53 -3.96
C LEU A 249 -21.83 10.29 -2.80
N VAL A 250 -22.79 11.14 -3.15
CA VAL A 250 -23.77 11.74 -2.24
C VAL A 250 -25.15 11.38 -2.77
N TRP A 251 -26.06 10.94 -1.91
CA TRP A 251 -27.39 10.51 -2.32
C TRP A 251 -28.40 10.76 -1.22
N ASP A 252 -29.67 10.87 -1.61
CA ASP A 252 -30.79 11.12 -0.71
C ASP A 252 -32.06 10.44 -1.22
N VAL A 253 -32.91 10.01 -0.28
CA VAL A 253 -34.22 9.43 -0.59
C VAL A 253 -35.27 10.54 -0.55
N THR A 254 -35.66 10.99 -1.73
CA THR A 254 -36.56 12.13 -1.88
C THR A 254 -38.04 11.80 -1.65
N ALA A 255 -38.42 10.55 -1.86
CA ALA A 255 -39.76 10.05 -1.59
C ALA A 255 -39.77 8.52 -1.49
N ILE A 256 -40.72 7.97 -0.74
CA ILE A 256 -41.10 6.56 -0.79
C ILE A 256 -42.54 6.46 -1.25
N GLU A 257 -42.81 5.47 -2.10
CA GLU A 257 -44.15 5.09 -2.53
C GLU A 257 -44.42 3.63 -2.12
N ILE A 258 -45.64 3.35 -1.67
CA ILE A 258 -46.15 1.99 -1.46
C ILE A 258 -47.39 1.82 -2.33
N ASP A 259 -47.37 0.81 -3.21
CA ASP A 259 -48.43 0.54 -4.17
C ASP A 259 -48.80 1.78 -5.01
N GLY A 260 -47.77 2.51 -5.44
CA GLY A 260 -47.88 3.74 -6.23
C GLY A 260 -48.38 4.98 -5.47
N LYS A 261 -48.55 4.90 -4.14
CA LYS A 261 -48.99 6.02 -3.30
C LYS A 261 -47.82 6.56 -2.46
N PRO A 262 -47.55 7.87 -2.47
CA PRO A 262 -46.50 8.46 -1.65
C PRO A 262 -46.83 8.31 -0.15
N ILE A 263 -45.84 7.92 0.64
CA ILE A 263 -45.98 7.77 2.09
C ILE A 263 -45.22 8.87 2.83
N LYS A 264 -45.77 9.31 3.96
CA LYS A 264 -45.07 10.22 4.87
C LYS A 264 -44.23 9.42 5.85
N LEU A 265 -42.91 9.62 5.82
CA LEU A 265 -42.00 9.00 6.77
C LEU A 265 -42.14 9.68 8.16
N ALA A 266 -42.23 8.85 9.18
CA ALA A 266 -42.16 9.25 10.59
C ALA A 266 -40.71 9.53 11.02
N LYS A 267 -39.77 8.77 10.45
CA LYS A 267 -38.34 8.98 10.63
C LYS A 267 -37.62 8.71 9.32
N ASP A 268 -36.61 9.52 9.06
CA ASP A 268 -35.66 9.38 7.97
C ASP A 268 -34.29 9.76 8.55
N GLN A 269 -33.31 8.88 8.44
CA GLN A 269 -31.94 9.17 8.83
C GLN A 269 -30.95 8.31 8.06
N PHE A 270 -29.75 8.84 7.89
CA PHE A 270 -28.59 8.06 7.47
C PHE A 270 -27.86 7.47 8.69
N ILE A 271 -27.48 6.20 8.59
CA ILE A 271 -26.59 5.51 9.52
C ILE A 271 -25.44 4.95 8.69
N PHE A 272 -24.30 5.63 8.71
CA PHE A 272 -23.15 5.35 7.86
C PHE A 272 -23.53 5.36 6.37
N ASP A 273 -23.44 4.23 5.69
CA ASP A 273 -23.71 4.02 4.26
C ASP A 273 -25.15 3.55 3.97
N ARG A 274 -25.99 3.53 5.01
CA ARG A 274 -27.38 3.08 4.96
C ARG A 274 -28.32 4.25 5.20
N TRP A 275 -29.35 4.33 4.40
CA TRP A 275 -30.52 5.13 4.69
C TRP A 275 -31.57 4.27 5.41
N ASN A 276 -32.15 4.80 6.48
CA ASN A 276 -33.20 4.16 7.27
C ASN A 276 -34.45 5.06 7.32
N GLY A 277 -35.50 4.62 6.66
CA GLY A 277 -36.83 5.23 6.71
C GLY A 277 -37.77 4.43 7.60
N ARG A 278 -38.72 5.10 8.24
CA ARG A 278 -39.78 4.45 9.02
C ARG A 278 -41.10 5.13 8.78
N ILE A 279 -42.17 4.36 8.63
CA ILE A 279 -43.55 4.85 8.70
C ILE A 279 -44.21 4.39 10.00
N ASP A 280 -45.10 5.24 10.51
CA ASP A 280 -45.99 4.86 11.60
C ASP A 280 -47.23 4.16 11.05
N GLY A 281 -47.73 3.18 11.80
CA GLY A 281 -48.85 2.34 11.40
C GLY A 281 -48.43 1.09 10.64
N GLY A 282 -49.32 0.09 10.67
CA GLY A 282 -49.16 -1.16 9.94
C GLY A 282 -49.62 -1.04 8.50
N LEU A 283 -49.14 -1.96 7.67
CA LEU A 283 -49.67 -2.21 6.34
C LEU A 283 -50.70 -3.36 6.42
N PRO A 284 -51.70 -3.41 5.53
CA PRO A 284 -52.59 -4.57 5.45
C PRO A 284 -51.79 -5.82 5.03
N ALA A 285 -52.34 -7.01 5.26
CA ALA A 285 -51.69 -8.22 4.78
C ALA A 285 -51.69 -8.27 3.24
N GLY A 286 -50.62 -8.80 2.66
CA GLY A 286 -50.43 -8.88 1.22
C GLY A 286 -49.01 -8.58 0.77
N GLU A 287 -48.83 -8.58 -0.54
CA GLU A 287 -47.60 -8.10 -1.17
C GLU A 287 -47.75 -6.64 -1.53
N HIS A 288 -46.75 -5.85 -1.17
CA HIS A 288 -46.69 -4.41 -1.41
C HIS A 288 -45.48 -4.08 -2.28
N GLU A 289 -45.69 -3.32 -3.35
CA GLU A 289 -44.58 -2.73 -4.11
C GLU A 289 -44.08 -1.51 -3.35
N VAL A 290 -42.82 -1.53 -2.95
CA VAL A 290 -42.13 -0.40 -2.31
C VAL A 290 -41.18 0.22 -3.30
N VAL A 291 -41.34 1.52 -3.58
CA VAL A 291 -40.49 2.27 -4.51
C VAL A 291 -39.84 3.43 -3.77
N ALA A 292 -38.51 3.45 -3.75
CA ALA A 292 -37.75 4.61 -3.27
C ALA A 292 -37.31 5.49 -4.45
N LYS A 293 -37.68 6.77 -4.41
CA LYS A 293 -37.22 7.78 -5.36
C LYS A 293 -35.93 8.38 -4.84
N VAL A 294 -34.82 8.04 -5.48
CA VAL A 294 -33.49 8.41 -5.01
C VAL A 294 -32.86 9.44 -5.94
N THR A 295 -32.37 10.53 -5.38
CA THR A 295 -31.49 11.47 -6.08
C THR A 295 -30.05 11.17 -5.69
N ALA A 296 -29.12 11.22 -6.65
CA ALA A 296 -27.72 10.95 -6.41
C ALA A 296 -26.81 11.85 -7.23
N ALA A 297 -25.59 12.05 -6.72
CA ALA A 297 -24.57 12.82 -7.39
C ALA A 297 -23.15 12.35 -7.05
N TYR A 298 -22.24 12.57 -7.98
CA TYR A 298 -20.80 12.54 -7.72
C TYR A 298 -20.28 13.95 -7.47
N ILE A 299 -19.67 14.16 -6.32
CA ILE A 299 -19.15 15.47 -5.90
C ILE A 299 -17.66 15.31 -5.58
N GLU A 300 -16.83 16.18 -6.13
CA GLU A 300 -15.39 16.20 -5.84
C GLU A 300 -15.14 16.32 -4.34
N LYS A 301 -14.21 15.52 -3.82
CA LYS A 301 -13.93 15.45 -2.37
C LYS A 301 -13.52 16.80 -1.77
N SER A 302 -12.84 17.65 -2.54
CA SER A 302 -12.46 19.02 -2.14
C SER A 302 -13.65 19.92 -1.85
N LYS A 303 -14.80 19.69 -2.50
CA LYS A 303 -16.03 20.49 -2.35
C LYS A 303 -16.88 20.06 -1.15
N LEU A 304 -16.54 18.93 -0.52
CA LEU A 304 -17.25 18.37 0.64
C LEU A 304 -16.52 18.65 1.97
N ILE A 305 -15.40 19.38 1.94
CA ILE A 305 -14.64 19.70 3.16
C ILE A 305 -15.52 20.55 4.10
N GLY A 306 -15.75 20.03 5.32
CA GLY A 306 -16.56 20.70 6.33
C GLY A 306 -18.08 20.53 6.16
N LEU A 307 -18.52 19.68 5.22
CA LEU A 307 -19.92 19.36 5.01
C LEU A 307 -20.19 17.91 5.42
N ASP A 308 -21.29 17.67 6.15
CA ASP A 308 -21.81 16.32 6.33
C ASP A 308 -22.69 15.95 5.13
N ARG A 309 -22.17 15.06 4.28
CA ARG A 309 -22.88 14.59 3.08
C ARG A 309 -24.19 13.86 3.39
N HIS A 310 -24.39 13.40 4.62
CA HIS A 310 -25.60 12.70 5.05
C HIS A 310 -26.70 13.64 5.54
N GLU A 311 -26.36 14.89 5.85
CA GLU A 311 -27.32 15.91 6.32
C GLU A 311 -27.67 16.93 5.22
N LEU A 312 -27.00 16.87 4.07
CA LEU A 312 -27.20 17.80 2.97
C LEU A 312 -28.35 17.38 2.05
N PRO A 313 -29.43 18.16 1.95
CA PRO A 313 -30.49 17.86 0.99
C PRO A 313 -30.01 18.12 -0.46
N PRO A 314 -30.60 17.45 -1.47
CA PRO A 314 -30.18 17.54 -2.88
C PRO A 314 -30.09 18.94 -3.49
N ARG A 315 -30.82 19.90 -2.94
CA ARG A 315 -30.80 21.32 -3.36
C ARG A 315 -29.58 22.09 -2.85
N SER A 316 -28.93 21.60 -1.82
CA SER A 316 -27.79 22.23 -1.15
C SER A 316 -26.45 21.57 -1.52
N TRP A 317 -26.48 20.56 -2.38
CA TRP A 317 -25.26 19.91 -2.86
C TRP A 317 -24.41 20.88 -3.68
N PRO A 318 -23.07 20.90 -3.47
CA PRO A 318 -22.15 21.59 -4.37
C PRO A 318 -22.29 21.13 -5.82
N THR A 319 -21.70 21.88 -6.75
CA THR A 319 -21.64 21.51 -8.17
C THR A 319 -21.08 20.10 -8.33
N SER A 320 -21.93 19.22 -8.86
CA SER A 320 -21.63 17.81 -9.07
C SER A 320 -21.03 17.56 -10.44
N VAL A 321 -20.20 16.53 -10.53
CA VAL A 321 -19.65 16.00 -11.79
C VAL A 321 -20.75 15.28 -12.58
N LYS A 322 -21.61 14.55 -11.86
CA LYS A 322 -22.76 13.83 -12.39
C LYS A 322 -23.88 13.90 -11.37
N LYS A 323 -25.12 14.12 -11.81
CA LYS A 323 -26.33 14.05 -10.99
C LYS A 323 -27.41 13.27 -11.73
N TRP A 324 -28.10 12.37 -11.04
CA TRP A 324 -29.15 11.55 -11.63
C TRP A 324 -30.21 11.20 -10.59
N ASN A 325 -31.35 10.71 -11.08
CA ASN A 325 -32.43 10.16 -10.28
C ASN A 325 -32.60 8.68 -10.64
N THR A 326 -32.95 7.86 -9.66
CA THR A 326 -33.26 6.44 -9.87
C THR A 326 -34.39 6.01 -8.97
N ASP A 327 -35.21 5.10 -9.48
CA ASP A 327 -36.27 4.44 -8.72
C ASP A 327 -35.76 3.08 -8.28
N VAL A 328 -35.81 2.80 -6.97
CA VAL A 328 -35.41 1.50 -6.41
C VAL A 328 -36.65 0.74 -5.98
N LYS A 329 -36.97 -0.33 -6.71
CA LYS A 329 -38.14 -1.16 -6.46
C LYS A 329 -37.81 -2.33 -5.55
N GLY A 330 -38.71 -2.65 -4.65
CA GLY A 330 -38.66 -3.81 -3.77
C GLY A 330 -40.07 -4.33 -3.48
N THR A 331 -40.16 -5.57 -3.01
CA THR A 331 -41.43 -6.19 -2.64
C THR A 331 -41.42 -6.51 -1.16
N LEU A 332 -42.31 -5.86 -0.41
CA LEU A 332 -42.53 -6.14 1.01
C LEU A 332 -43.76 -7.05 1.14
N ARG A 333 -43.59 -8.21 1.76
CA ARG A 333 -44.72 -9.08 2.12
C ARG A 333 -45.10 -8.91 3.57
N VAL A 334 -46.36 -8.57 3.79
CA VAL A 334 -46.99 -8.40 5.10
C VAL A 334 -47.90 -9.59 5.35
N TYR A 335 -47.73 -10.22 6.51
CA TYR A 335 -48.42 -11.44 6.90
C TYR A 335 -49.55 -11.11 7.89
N GLU A 336 -50.61 -11.92 7.90
CA GLU A 336 -51.66 -11.80 8.93
C GLU A 336 -51.11 -12.13 10.34
N PRO A 337 -51.71 -11.61 11.43
CA PRO A 337 -51.21 -11.83 12.80
C PRO A 337 -51.15 -13.31 13.17
N ASP A 338 -52.11 -14.09 12.68
CA ASP A 338 -52.30 -15.51 12.94
C ASP A 338 -51.86 -16.40 11.77
N GLU A 339 -51.34 -15.82 10.68
CA GLU A 339 -50.80 -16.60 9.56
C GLU A 339 -49.75 -17.57 10.13
N THR A 340 -49.98 -18.87 9.90
CA THR A 340 -49.14 -19.93 10.45
C THR A 340 -47.77 -19.81 9.81
N LEU A 341 -46.87 -19.12 10.50
CA LEU A 341 -45.52 -18.85 10.03
C LEU A 341 -44.61 -20.05 10.33
N VAL A 342 -44.80 -21.18 9.65
CA VAL A 342 -43.74 -22.19 9.61
C VAL A 342 -43.72 -22.93 8.28
N ALA A 343 -42.59 -22.80 7.58
CA ALA A 343 -41.92 -24.01 7.14
C ALA A 343 -40.49 -23.95 7.66
N LEU A 344 -40.09 -24.98 8.42
CA LEU A 344 -38.72 -25.45 8.40
C LEU A 344 -38.43 -25.79 6.94
N SER A 345 -37.74 -24.91 6.22
CA SER A 345 -37.35 -25.23 4.86
C SER A 345 -36.09 -26.07 4.92
N ASN A 346 -36.18 -27.30 4.40
CA ASN A 346 -35.00 -28.11 4.08
C ASN A 346 -34.47 -27.78 2.67
N ASP A 347 -34.99 -26.72 2.03
CA ASP A 347 -34.53 -26.27 0.72
C ASP A 347 -33.15 -25.61 0.86
N PRO A 348 -32.07 -26.24 0.34
CA PRO A 348 -30.73 -25.67 0.41
C PRO A 348 -30.61 -24.35 -0.38
N ALA A 349 -31.57 -24.03 -1.25
CA ALA A 349 -31.58 -22.79 -2.02
C ALA A 349 -31.99 -21.56 -1.18
N LEU A 350 -32.62 -21.75 -0.01
CA LEU A 350 -33.04 -20.67 0.89
C LEU A 350 -32.01 -20.37 2.00
N ASN A 351 -30.79 -20.88 1.84
CA ASN A 351 -29.71 -20.75 2.80
C ASN A 351 -29.17 -19.30 2.82
N PRO A 352 -29.18 -18.58 3.95
CA PRO A 352 -28.92 -17.14 3.98
C PRO A 352 -27.46 -16.74 3.63
N GLU A 353 -26.52 -17.68 3.67
CA GLU A 353 -25.10 -17.44 3.35
C GLU A 353 -24.49 -18.71 2.70
N PRO A 354 -23.68 -18.60 1.64
CA PRO A 354 -23.09 -19.76 0.94
C PRO A 354 -22.13 -20.59 1.81
N TYR A 355 -21.70 -20.08 2.97
CA TYR A 355 -20.71 -20.71 3.85
C TYR A 355 -21.31 -21.38 5.10
N ILE A 356 -22.61 -21.19 5.36
CA ILE A 356 -23.28 -21.73 6.55
C ILE A 356 -24.36 -22.68 6.05
N LYS A 357 -24.16 -24.00 6.11
CA LYS A 357 -25.22 -24.98 5.82
C LYS A 357 -26.02 -25.24 7.08
N ILE A 358 -27.31 -24.90 7.07
CA ILE A 358 -28.23 -25.25 8.15
C ILE A 358 -28.63 -26.73 7.97
N ASN A 359 -28.25 -27.60 8.90
CA ASN A 359 -28.53 -29.04 8.86
C ASN A 359 -29.91 -29.37 9.44
N ARG A 360 -30.31 -28.68 10.52
CA ARG A 360 -31.58 -28.92 11.20
C ARG A 360 -31.98 -27.68 11.97
N VAL A 361 -33.26 -27.31 11.88
CA VAL A 361 -33.86 -26.37 12.82
C VAL A 361 -34.95 -27.10 13.60
N ALA A 362 -34.91 -27.01 14.93
CA ALA A 362 -35.90 -27.60 15.82
C ALA A 362 -36.55 -26.50 16.65
N VAL A 363 -37.87 -26.40 16.55
CA VAL A 363 -38.68 -25.48 17.34
C VAL A 363 -39.40 -26.31 18.39
N GLN A 364 -39.16 -26.03 19.67
CA GLN A 364 -39.84 -26.73 20.76
C GLN A 364 -40.37 -25.76 21.82
N PRO A 365 -41.53 -26.04 22.43
CA PRO A 365 -41.98 -25.33 23.61
C PRO A 365 -40.98 -25.53 24.76
N TYR A 366 -40.60 -24.47 25.44
CA TYR A 366 -39.74 -24.51 26.61
C TYR A 366 -40.17 -23.43 27.61
N GLN A 367 -40.75 -23.86 28.74
CA GLN A 367 -41.16 -22.99 29.85
C GLN A 367 -42.05 -21.80 29.41
N GLY A 368 -43.07 -22.07 28.60
CA GLY A 368 -43.98 -21.02 28.10
C GLY A 368 -43.37 -20.09 27.05
N LYS A 369 -42.16 -20.40 26.55
CA LYS A 369 -41.52 -19.71 25.42
C LYS A 369 -41.24 -20.71 24.29
N THR A 370 -40.94 -20.17 23.11
CA THR A 370 -40.48 -20.95 21.96
C THR A 370 -38.96 -20.99 21.94
N LYS A 371 -38.36 -22.18 22.04
CA LYS A 371 -36.92 -22.39 21.86
C LYS A 371 -36.65 -22.85 20.44
N ILE A 372 -35.85 -22.08 19.70
CA ILE A 372 -35.37 -22.43 18.36
C ILE A 372 -33.93 -22.94 18.52
N MET A 373 -33.67 -24.15 18.06
CA MET A 373 -32.33 -24.75 17.99
C MET A 373 -31.95 -24.88 16.52
N ILE A 374 -30.81 -24.30 16.13
CA ILE A 374 -30.30 -24.33 14.76
C ILE A 374 -28.99 -25.12 14.81
N ASP A 375 -28.99 -26.29 14.18
CA ASP A 375 -27.79 -27.07 13.87
C ASP A 375 -27.29 -26.63 12.49
N TYR A 376 -26.04 -26.20 12.41
CA TYR A 376 -25.42 -25.72 11.20
C TYR A 376 -23.96 -26.18 11.10
N LYS A 377 -23.45 -26.24 9.87
CA LYS A 377 -22.06 -26.53 9.54
C LYS A 377 -21.48 -25.34 8.77
N LEU A 378 -20.29 -24.92 9.17
CA LEU A 378 -19.46 -23.99 8.39
C LEU A 378 -18.69 -24.83 7.37
N ASP A 379 -18.82 -24.48 6.09
CA ASP A 379 -18.03 -25.10 5.01
C ASP A 379 -16.64 -24.47 4.89
#